data_AF-A0A5B8XQ12-F1
#
_entry.id   AF-A0A5B8XQ12-F1
#
_cell.length_a   1.000
_cell.length_b   1.000
_cell.length_c   1.000
_cell.angle_alpha   90.00
_cell.angle_beta   90.00
_cell.angle_gamma   90.00
#
_symmetry.space_group_name_H-M   'P 1'
#
loop_
_entity.id
_entity.type
_entity.pdbx_description
1 polymer ?
#
loop_
_entity_poly.entity_id
_entity_poly.type
_entity_poly.pdbx_seq_one_letter_code
_entity_poly.pdbx_strand_id
1 'polypeptide(L)'
;MGARVSFVQRVRDSIVLKSPDVEEPIDAYFHRRLAALVTAAVHPTPLRPDHITWMSLFIGWVASAVMALTVFDVVGDYGYIAAAALLLISVVLDCADGQLARARGGGTRMGRILDGLVDSAVLVPFYVFMGIDILLRHGWPYFALAAVAGFGAWIQIMVYDRAKSVYLANTRPGAHADGVETMEEVLAEYEEIKRSGTLFERFMMHTYINGQLKLSEKFSGSGALNLREVTEESAQAYRARFRPTMRLASILGLGTHMFFIYGGVLLLGWSQWGTVATQVVFVTLFIPMFLVISRIKVMNQAP
;
A
#
# COMPACT_ATOMS: atom_id res chain seq x y z
N MET A 1 4.45 -37.93 -16.73
CA MET A 1 3.34 -37.25 -16.04
C MET A 1 3.93 -36.50 -14.86
N GLY A 2 4.06 -35.17 -14.95
CA GLY A 2 4.62 -34.36 -13.86
C GLY A 2 3.74 -34.42 -12.62
N ALA A 3 4.34 -34.63 -11.44
CA ALA A 3 3.62 -34.67 -10.18
C ALA A 3 2.79 -33.38 -10.01
N ARG A 4 1.46 -33.51 -9.85
CA ARG A 4 0.61 -32.36 -9.56
C ARG A 4 1.02 -31.79 -8.21
N VAL A 5 1.62 -30.60 -8.20
CA VAL A 5 1.96 -29.85 -6.99
C VAL A 5 0.68 -29.69 -6.16
N SER A 6 0.70 -30.09 -4.88
CA SER A 6 -0.47 -30.00 -4.00
C SER A 6 -0.88 -28.53 -3.78
N PHE A 7 -2.15 -28.28 -3.48
CA PHE A 7 -2.62 -26.90 -3.22
C PHE A 7 -1.86 -26.26 -2.05
N VAL A 8 -1.60 -27.04 -1.00
CA VAL A 8 -0.80 -26.59 0.16
C VAL A 8 0.61 -26.17 -0.24
N GLN A 9 1.24 -26.92 -1.15
CA GLN A 9 2.56 -26.56 -1.66
C GLN A 9 2.49 -25.26 -2.49
N ARG A 10 1.49 -25.11 -3.36
CA ARG A 10 1.29 -23.86 -4.12
C ARG A 10 1.07 -22.64 -3.21
N VAL A 11 0.32 -22.80 -2.11
CA VAL A 11 0.13 -21.73 -1.13
C VAL A 11 1.46 -21.35 -0.50
N ARG A 12 2.27 -22.33 -0.06
CA ARG A 12 3.61 -22.06 0.49
C ARG A 12 4.50 -21.34 -0.52
N ASP A 13 4.50 -21.78 -1.77
CA ASP A 13 5.30 -21.18 -2.84
C ASP A 13 4.81 -19.77 -3.20
N SER A 14 3.52 -19.46 -2.97
CA SER A 14 2.92 -18.15 -3.22
C SER A 14 3.14 -17.14 -2.09
N ILE A 15 3.60 -17.57 -0.91
CA ILE A 15 3.98 -16.66 0.19
C ILE A 15 5.30 -15.98 -0.19
N VAL A 16 5.19 -14.97 -1.03
CA VAL A 16 6.32 -14.11 -1.40
C VAL A 16 6.31 -12.90 -0.48
N LEU A 17 7.18 -12.95 0.52
CA LEU A 17 7.47 -11.81 1.40
C LEU A 17 8.50 -10.91 0.71
N LYS A 18 8.34 -9.59 0.80
CA LYS A 18 9.39 -8.61 0.47
C LYS A 18 10.54 -8.76 1.48
N SER A 19 11.59 -7.96 1.32
CA SER A 19 12.72 -7.92 2.26
C SER A 19 12.22 -7.91 3.71
N PRO A 20 12.63 -8.86 4.58
CA PRO A 20 12.13 -8.96 5.95
C PRO A 20 12.29 -7.66 6.75
N ASP A 21 13.27 -6.84 6.40
CA ASP A 21 13.59 -5.58 7.08
C ASP A 21 12.58 -4.47 6.80
N VAL A 22 11.90 -4.50 5.66
CA VAL A 22 10.92 -3.47 5.26
C VAL A 22 9.49 -3.96 5.25
N GLU A 23 9.25 -5.27 5.25
CA GLU A 23 7.90 -5.83 5.19
C GLU A 23 7.03 -5.34 6.35
N GLU A 24 5.82 -4.93 6.01
CA GLU A 24 4.80 -4.47 6.95
C GLU A 24 4.29 -5.66 7.76
N PRO A 25 4.26 -5.58 9.10
CA PRO A 25 3.91 -6.74 9.92
C PRO A 25 2.53 -7.32 9.58
N ILE A 26 1.52 -6.45 9.42
CA ILE A 26 0.17 -6.88 9.10
C ILE A 26 0.11 -7.56 7.72
N ASP A 27 0.78 -7.00 6.71
CA ASP A 27 0.83 -7.64 5.40
C ASP A 27 1.49 -9.01 5.47
N ALA A 28 2.65 -9.11 6.14
CA ALA A 28 3.39 -10.36 6.28
C ALA A 28 2.59 -11.49 6.94
N TYR A 29 1.87 -11.15 8.01
CA TYR A 29 1.20 -12.14 8.87
C TYR A 29 -0.27 -12.33 8.58
N PHE A 30 -0.92 -11.40 7.88
CA PHE A 30 -2.35 -11.41 7.62
C PHE A 30 -2.66 -11.32 6.12
N HIS A 31 -2.54 -10.13 5.50
CA HIS A 31 -3.02 -9.91 4.12
C HIS A 31 -2.34 -10.83 3.11
N ARG A 32 -1.01 -10.95 3.14
CA ARG A 32 -0.25 -11.79 2.20
C ARG A 32 -0.52 -13.28 2.35
N ARG A 33 -0.92 -13.74 3.53
CA ARG A 33 -1.27 -15.15 3.75
C ARG A 33 -2.62 -15.49 3.15
N LEU A 34 -3.59 -14.58 3.30
CA LEU A 34 -4.88 -14.69 2.62
C LEU A 34 -4.70 -14.56 1.10
N ALA A 35 -3.86 -13.62 0.66
CA ALA A 35 -3.52 -13.42 -0.74
C ALA A 35 -2.87 -14.67 -1.35
N ALA A 36 -2.00 -15.36 -0.61
CA ALA A 36 -1.35 -16.57 -1.08
C ALA A 36 -2.36 -17.71 -1.37
N LEU A 37 -3.50 -17.74 -0.67
CA LEU A 37 -4.59 -18.66 -0.98
C LEU A 37 -5.21 -18.33 -2.35
N VAL A 38 -5.45 -17.04 -2.61
CA VAL A 38 -5.98 -16.55 -3.88
C VAL A 38 -4.96 -16.81 -5.00
N THR A 39 -3.70 -16.42 -4.82
CA THR A 39 -2.63 -16.65 -5.79
C THR A 39 -2.47 -18.13 -6.10
N ALA A 40 -2.46 -19.03 -5.11
CA ALA A 40 -2.35 -20.47 -5.34
C ALA A 40 -3.54 -21.07 -6.12
N ALA A 41 -4.73 -20.47 -5.99
CA ALA A 41 -5.93 -20.84 -6.73
C ALA A 41 -5.91 -20.28 -8.17
N VAL A 42 -5.43 -19.04 -8.35
CA VAL A 42 -5.43 -18.33 -9.64
C VAL A 42 -4.21 -18.68 -10.50
N HIS A 43 -3.07 -19.03 -9.90
CA HIS A 43 -1.82 -19.37 -10.60
C HIS A 43 -1.99 -20.35 -11.78
N PRO A 44 -2.73 -21.48 -11.66
CA PRO A 44 -2.94 -22.41 -12.78
C PRO A 44 -3.91 -21.92 -13.86
N THR A 45 -4.56 -20.77 -13.68
CA THR A 45 -5.55 -20.20 -14.63
C THR A 45 -4.88 -19.20 -15.59
N PRO A 46 -5.51 -18.85 -16.72
CA PRO A 46 -4.95 -17.84 -17.65
C PRO A 46 -5.09 -16.39 -17.16
N LEU A 47 -5.66 -16.15 -15.97
CA LEU A 47 -5.83 -14.80 -15.43
C LEU A 47 -4.49 -14.12 -15.20
N ARG A 48 -4.37 -12.85 -15.61
CA ARG A 48 -3.16 -12.03 -15.46
C ARG A 48 -3.21 -11.24 -14.14
N PRO A 49 -2.06 -10.80 -13.59
CA PRO A 49 -2.02 -9.89 -12.44
C PRO A 49 -2.96 -8.69 -12.62
N ASP A 50 -2.90 -8.02 -13.77
CA ASP A 50 -3.76 -6.87 -14.08
C ASP A 50 -5.27 -7.17 -13.95
N HIS A 51 -5.71 -8.40 -14.26
CA HIS A 51 -7.13 -8.76 -14.07
C HIS A 51 -7.50 -8.81 -12.58
N ILE A 52 -6.58 -9.22 -11.72
CA ILE A 52 -6.77 -9.22 -10.26
C ILE A 52 -6.78 -7.77 -9.75
N THR A 53 -5.90 -6.91 -10.26
CA THR A 53 -5.87 -5.47 -9.93
C THR A 53 -7.18 -4.76 -10.31
N TRP A 54 -7.75 -5.05 -11.49
CA TRP A 54 -9.07 -4.51 -11.86
C TRP A 54 -10.19 -5.07 -10.98
N MET A 55 -10.08 -6.33 -10.54
CA MET A 55 -11.04 -6.94 -9.63
C MET A 55 -10.95 -6.36 -8.22
N SER A 56 -9.74 -6.07 -7.71
CA SER A 56 -9.56 -5.36 -6.43
C SER A 56 -10.21 -3.98 -6.51
N LEU A 57 -9.93 -3.21 -7.58
CA LEU A 57 -10.58 -1.91 -7.82
C LEU A 57 -12.11 -2.03 -7.78
N PHE A 58 -12.67 -2.95 -8.56
CA PHE A 58 -14.12 -3.14 -8.63
C PHE A 58 -14.71 -3.47 -7.25
N ILE A 59 -14.12 -4.42 -6.53
CA ILE A 59 -14.59 -4.81 -5.19
C ILE A 59 -14.46 -3.66 -4.19
N GLY A 60 -13.39 -2.86 -4.25
CA GLY A 60 -13.23 -1.67 -3.44
C GLY A 60 -14.29 -0.58 -3.68
N TRP A 61 -14.70 -0.41 -4.94
CA TRP A 61 -15.83 0.47 -5.29
C TRP A 61 -17.17 -0.07 -4.82
N VAL A 62 -17.40 -1.38 -4.91
CA VAL A 62 -18.58 -2.03 -4.33
C VAL A 62 -18.59 -1.85 -2.81
N ALA A 63 -17.44 -1.99 -2.13
CA ALA A 63 -17.31 -1.73 -0.69
C ALA A 63 -17.71 -0.28 -0.35
N SER A 64 -17.24 0.69 -1.15
CA SER A 64 -17.58 2.11 -0.99
C SER A 64 -19.05 2.39 -1.24
N ALA A 65 -19.66 1.75 -2.24
CA ALA A 65 -21.08 1.86 -2.53
C ALA A 65 -21.94 1.28 -1.39
N VAL A 66 -21.58 0.10 -0.87
CA VAL A 66 -22.25 -0.49 0.30
C VAL A 66 -22.10 0.42 1.52
N MET A 67 -20.90 0.98 1.76
CA MET A 67 -20.69 1.97 2.81
C MET A 67 -21.63 3.17 2.63
N ALA A 68 -21.70 3.76 1.44
CA ALA A 68 -22.59 4.88 1.14
C ALA A 68 -24.06 4.54 1.40
N LEU A 69 -24.55 3.40 0.88
CA LEU A 69 -25.92 2.94 1.08
C LEU A 69 -26.22 2.70 2.57
N THR A 70 -25.23 2.29 3.35
CA THR A 70 -25.37 2.12 4.80
C THR A 70 -25.47 3.46 5.52
N VAL A 71 -24.59 4.41 5.18
CA VAL A 71 -24.56 5.76 5.75
C VAL A 71 -25.87 6.51 5.51
N PHE A 72 -26.50 6.29 4.36
CA PHE A 72 -27.81 6.88 4.01
C PHE A 72 -29.01 5.98 4.34
N ASP A 73 -28.83 5.00 5.23
CA ASP A 73 -29.88 4.14 5.80
C ASP A 73 -30.72 3.35 4.77
N VAL A 74 -30.10 2.93 3.67
CA VAL A 74 -30.77 2.16 2.60
C VAL A 74 -30.73 0.65 2.86
N VAL A 75 -29.64 0.15 3.47
CA VAL A 75 -29.39 -1.30 3.65
C VAL A 75 -29.27 -1.72 5.12
N GLY A 76 -29.42 -0.78 6.06
CA GLY A 76 -29.29 -0.98 7.51
C GLY A 76 -27.86 -1.27 7.99
N ASP A 77 -27.66 -1.28 9.31
CA ASP A 77 -26.32 -1.31 9.94
C ASP A 77 -25.45 -2.54 9.60
N TYR A 78 -26.06 -3.67 9.18
CA TYR A 78 -25.31 -4.83 8.69
C TYR A 78 -24.48 -4.51 7.43
N GLY A 79 -24.83 -3.45 6.71
CA GLY A 79 -24.06 -2.94 5.58
C GLY A 79 -22.63 -2.52 5.95
N TYR A 80 -22.36 -2.11 7.20
CA TYR A 80 -20.99 -1.83 7.65
C TYR A 80 -20.12 -3.08 7.68
N ILE A 81 -20.67 -4.21 8.11
CA ILE A 81 -19.97 -5.50 8.14
C ILE A 81 -19.65 -5.93 6.70
N ALA A 82 -20.62 -5.79 5.79
CA ALA A 82 -20.42 -6.09 4.38
C ALA A 82 -19.37 -5.18 3.72
N ALA A 83 -19.43 -3.87 3.98
CA ALA A 83 -18.46 -2.90 3.47
C ALA A 83 -17.04 -3.19 3.98
N ALA A 84 -16.88 -3.50 5.27
CA ALA A 84 -15.60 -3.88 5.84
C ALA A 84 -15.05 -5.18 5.25
N ALA A 85 -15.89 -6.20 5.09
CA ALA A 85 -15.50 -7.48 4.49
C ALA A 85 -15.08 -7.31 3.02
N LEU A 86 -15.83 -6.53 2.24
CA LEU A 86 -15.49 -6.23 0.85
C LEU A 86 -14.19 -5.44 0.74
N LEU A 87 -13.96 -4.46 1.62
CA LEU A 87 -12.71 -3.71 1.64
C LEU A 87 -11.52 -4.62 1.98
N LEU A 88 -11.66 -5.52 2.96
CA LEU A 88 -10.64 -6.53 3.25
C LEU A 88 -10.37 -7.43 2.03
N ILE A 89 -11.42 -7.89 1.33
CA ILE A 89 -11.26 -8.69 0.10
C ILE A 89 -10.49 -7.89 -0.95
N SER A 90 -10.81 -6.60 -1.14
CA SER A 90 -10.07 -5.72 -2.05
C SER A 90 -8.58 -5.68 -1.73
N VAL A 91 -8.21 -5.49 -0.45
CA VAL A 91 -6.80 -5.47 0.00
C VAL A 91 -6.12 -6.82 -0.21
N VAL A 92 -6.83 -7.93 0.02
CA VAL A 92 -6.29 -9.27 -0.21
C VAL A 92 -6.06 -9.54 -1.71
N LEU A 93 -6.96 -9.07 -2.58
CA LEU A 93 -6.81 -9.19 -4.03
C LEU A 93 -5.64 -8.36 -4.54
N ASP A 94 -5.47 -7.14 -4.05
CA ASP A 94 -4.32 -6.29 -4.33
C ASP A 94 -3.01 -6.99 -3.92
N CYS A 95 -2.93 -7.55 -2.71
CA CYS A 95 -1.77 -8.35 -2.33
C CYS A 95 -1.54 -9.58 -3.24
N ALA A 96 -2.60 -10.17 -3.78
CA ALA A 96 -2.55 -11.38 -4.60
C ALA A 96 -2.06 -11.11 -6.03
N ASP A 97 -2.31 -9.93 -6.60
CA ASP A 97 -1.83 -9.57 -7.93
C ASP A 97 -0.28 -9.52 -7.97
N GLY A 98 0.34 -8.93 -6.96
CA GLY A 98 1.78 -8.77 -6.87
C GLY A 98 2.45 -10.09 -6.55
N GLN A 99 1.78 -10.95 -5.76
CA GLN A 99 2.24 -12.33 -5.54
C GLN A 99 2.16 -13.15 -6.82
N LEU A 100 1.09 -13.00 -7.62
CA LEU A 100 0.92 -13.68 -8.89
C LEU A 100 1.94 -13.21 -9.93
N ALA A 101 2.21 -11.90 -10.00
CA ALA A 101 3.23 -11.33 -10.88
C ALA A 101 4.60 -11.95 -10.59
N ARG A 102 5.02 -11.94 -9.31
CA ARG A 102 6.30 -12.53 -8.88
C ARG A 102 6.37 -14.04 -9.12
N ALA A 103 5.30 -14.77 -8.83
CA ALA A 103 5.23 -16.23 -9.07
C ALA A 103 5.40 -16.58 -10.55
N ARG A 104 4.98 -15.69 -11.47
CA ARG A 104 5.16 -15.85 -12.92
C ARG A 104 6.48 -15.30 -13.46
N GLY A 105 7.42 -14.96 -12.58
CA GLY A 105 8.73 -14.42 -12.96
C GLY A 105 8.66 -13.01 -13.53
N GLY A 106 7.61 -12.24 -13.19
CA GLY A 106 7.34 -10.93 -13.76
C GLY A 106 7.00 -9.84 -12.75
N GLY A 107 6.84 -8.64 -13.29
CA GLY A 107 6.48 -7.40 -12.60
C GLY A 107 6.93 -6.23 -13.47
N THR A 108 6.00 -5.40 -13.92
CA THR A 108 6.32 -4.24 -14.78
C THR A 108 6.29 -2.96 -13.96
N ARG A 109 7.02 -1.92 -14.39
CA ARG A 109 6.92 -0.59 -13.78
C ARG A 109 5.52 -0.03 -13.93
N MET A 110 4.95 -0.14 -15.13
CA MET A 110 3.57 0.27 -15.40
C MET A 110 2.57 -0.42 -14.46
N GLY A 111 2.75 -1.72 -14.19
CA GLY A 111 1.95 -2.46 -13.21
C GLY A 111 2.05 -1.84 -11.82
N ARG A 112 3.26 -1.57 -11.32
CA ARG A 112 3.44 -0.90 -10.01
C ARG A 112 2.84 0.50 -9.93
N ILE A 113 2.89 1.26 -11.03
CA ILE A 113 2.25 2.59 -11.10
C ILE A 113 0.71 2.43 -11.08
N LEU A 114 0.19 1.44 -11.79
CA LEU A 114 -1.23 1.10 -11.79
C LEU A 114 -1.71 0.67 -10.41
N ASP A 115 -0.98 -0.20 -9.72
CA ASP A 115 -1.30 -0.67 -8.37
C ASP A 115 -1.45 0.53 -7.41
N GLY A 116 -0.49 1.46 -7.39
CA GLY A 116 -0.56 2.66 -6.54
C GLY A 116 -1.72 3.61 -6.87
N LEU A 117 -2.11 3.71 -8.15
CA LEU A 117 -3.30 4.47 -8.53
C LEU A 117 -4.58 3.75 -8.11
N VAL A 118 -4.65 2.44 -8.30
CA VAL A 118 -5.81 1.61 -7.95
C VAL A 118 -6.04 1.62 -6.45
N ASP A 119 -4.99 1.51 -5.64
CA ASP A 119 -5.04 1.68 -4.18
C ASP A 119 -5.69 3.01 -3.81
N SER A 120 -5.20 4.10 -4.40
CA SER A 120 -5.76 5.44 -4.16
C SER A 120 -7.22 5.53 -4.60
N ALA A 121 -7.56 4.95 -5.76
CA ALA A 121 -8.90 4.98 -6.33
C ALA A 121 -9.92 4.14 -5.54
N VAL A 122 -9.47 3.09 -4.83
CA VAL A 122 -10.29 2.35 -3.86
C VAL A 122 -10.44 3.14 -2.56
N LEU A 123 -9.33 3.71 -2.07
CA LEU A 123 -9.28 4.25 -0.72
C LEU A 123 -10.01 5.59 -0.58
N VAL A 124 -9.86 6.48 -1.56
CA VAL A 124 -10.47 7.82 -1.54
C VAL A 124 -12.00 7.78 -1.35
N PRO A 125 -12.79 7.10 -2.20
CA PRO A 125 -14.24 7.09 -2.02
C PRO A 125 -14.66 6.45 -0.68
N PHE A 126 -13.96 5.40 -0.25
CA PHE A 126 -14.24 4.76 1.03
C PHE A 126 -14.02 5.72 2.22
N TYR A 127 -12.90 6.46 2.22
CA TYR A 127 -12.62 7.49 3.23
C TYR A 127 -13.62 8.64 3.20
N VAL A 128 -14.10 9.05 2.02
CA VAL A 128 -15.12 10.09 1.91
C VAL A 128 -16.40 9.65 2.62
N PHE A 129 -16.91 8.44 2.36
CA PHE A 129 -18.12 7.96 3.02
C PHE A 129 -17.90 7.69 4.51
N MET A 130 -16.72 7.22 4.93
CA MET A 130 -16.36 7.11 6.35
C MET A 130 -16.32 8.49 7.04
N GLY A 131 -15.81 9.52 6.37
CA GLY A 131 -15.81 10.90 6.89
C GLY A 131 -17.22 11.47 7.01
N ILE A 132 -18.06 11.25 6.00
CA ILE A 132 -19.49 11.62 6.03
C ILE A 132 -20.20 10.91 7.18
N ASP A 133 -19.98 9.60 7.36
CA ASP A 133 -20.54 8.83 8.48
C ASP A 133 -20.19 9.45 9.84
N ILE A 134 -18.90 9.73 10.06
CA ILE A 134 -18.42 10.36 11.31
C ILE A 134 -19.06 11.74 11.50
N LEU A 135 -19.15 12.54 10.43
CA LEU A 135 -19.77 13.87 10.49
C LEU A 135 -21.25 13.79 10.87
N LEU A 136 -22.00 12.88 10.26
CA LEU A 136 -23.45 12.75 10.48
C LEU A 136 -23.76 12.18 11.87
N ARG A 137 -22.97 11.23 12.37
CA ARG A 137 -23.19 10.56 13.66
C ARG A 137 -22.66 11.33 14.86
N HIS A 138 -21.48 11.94 14.72
CA HIS A 138 -20.73 12.51 15.85
C HIS A 138 -20.51 14.02 15.73
N GLY A 139 -20.70 14.60 14.55
CA GLY A 139 -20.57 16.03 14.31
C GLY A 139 -19.15 16.49 13.99
N TRP A 140 -19.02 17.81 13.83
CA TRP A 140 -17.82 18.46 13.30
C TRP A 140 -16.51 18.19 14.04
N PRO A 141 -16.46 18.17 15.40
CA PRO A 141 -15.19 17.93 16.10
C PRO A 141 -14.55 16.58 15.75
N TYR A 142 -15.37 15.53 15.63
CA TYR A 142 -14.89 14.19 15.28
C TYR A 142 -14.57 14.06 13.80
N PHE A 143 -15.30 14.77 12.93
CA PHE A 143 -14.92 14.89 11.53
C PHE A 143 -13.55 15.58 11.38
N ALA A 144 -13.32 16.68 12.09
CA ALA A 144 -12.03 17.37 12.06
C ALA A 144 -10.89 16.47 12.57
N LEU A 145 -11.12 15.70 13.63
CA LEU A 145 -10.20 14.67 14.10
C LEU A 145 -9.92 13.62 13.01
N ALA A 146 -10.96 13.12 12.33
CA ALA A 146 -10.83 12.15 11.25
C ALA A 146 -10.08 12.72 10.04
N ALA A 147 -10.28 13.99 9.70
CA ALA A 147 -9.56 14.67 8.63
C ALA A 147 -8.07 14.79 8.95
N VAL A 148 -7.72 15.15 10.19
CA VAL A 148 -6.32 15.19 10.67
C VAL A 148 -5.71 13.79 10.66
N ALA A 149 -6.44 12.78 11.12
CA ALA A 149 -6.02 11.39 11.14
C ALA A 149 -5.75 10.86 9.71
N GLY A 150 -6.70 11.04 8.79
CA GLY A 150 -6.59 10.59 7.40
C GLY A 150 -5.48 11.30 6.63
N PHE A 151 -5.33 12.61 6.80
CA PHE A 151 -4.23 13.35 6.19
C PHE A 151 -2.87 12.96 6.78
N GLY A 152 -2.82 12.74 8.10
CA GLY A 152 -1.64 12.22 8.79
C GLY A 152 -1.23 10.83 8.29
N ALA A 153 -2.19 9.92 8.15
CA ALA A 153 -1.98 8.58 7.60
C ALA A 153 -1.43 8.65 6.17
N TRP A 154 -1.98 9.52 5.32
CA TRP A 154 -1.50 9.71 3.95
C TRP A 154 -0.03 10.14 3.91
N ILE A 155 0.37 11.13 4.72
CA ILE A 155 1.77 11.56 4.84
C ILE A 155 2.66 10.42 5.36
N GLN A 156 2.20 9.68 6.37
CA GLN A 156 2.93 8.56 6.96
C GLN A 156 3.25 7.48 5.92
N ILE A 157 2.25 7.08 5.14
CA ILE A 157 2.39 6.08 4.07
C ILE A 157 3.40 6.57 3.03
N MET A 158 3.24 7.81 2.54
CA MET A 158 4.18 8.40 1.56
C MET A 158 5.63 8.41 2.07
N VAL A 159 5.85 8.83 3.32
CA VAL A 159 7.18 8.91 3.91
C VAL A 159 7.76 7.52 4.16
N TYR A 160 6.94 6.56 4.61
CA TYR A 160 7.36 5.18 4.78
C TYR A 160 7.77 4.55 3.44
N ASP A 161 6.99 4.72 2.37
CA ASP A 161 7.33 4.21 1.04
C ASP A 161 8.65 4.79 0.51
N ARG A 162 8.89 6.08 0.79
CA ARG A 162 10.18 6.71 0.49
C ARG A 162 11.31 6.11 1.32
N ALA A 163 11.15 5.99 2.63
CA ALA A 163 12.15 5.42 3.54
C ALA A 163 12.49 3.97 3.16
N LYS A 164 11.47 3.18 2.81
CA LYS A 164 11.61 1.82 2.28
C LYS A 164 12.40 1.79 0.98
N SER A 165 12.11 2.67 0.03
CA SER A 165 12.83 2.77 -1.23
C SER A 165 14.31 3.11 -1.02
N VAL A 166 14.60 4.10 -0.16
CA VAL A 166 15.98 4.47 0.23
C VAL A 166 16.69 3.32 0.95
N TYR A 167 15.99 2.63 1.86
CA TYR A 167 16.55 1.51 2.60
C TYR A 167 16.92 0.35 1.66
N LEU A 168 16.03 -0.02 0.74
CA LEU A 168 16.30 -1.06 -0.25
C LEU A 168 17.45 -0.67 -1.18
N ALA A 169 17.51 0.61 -1.60
CA ALA A 169 18.58 1.16 -2.43
C ALA A 169 19.97 0.98 -1.80
N ASN A 170 20.07 1.14 -0.48
CA ASN A 170 21.35 1.06 0.25
C ASN A 170 21.66 -0.34 0.80
N THR A 171 20.75 -1.30 0.67
CA THR A 171 20.92 -2.62 1.31
C THR A 171 20.90 -3.79 0.34
N ARG A 172 20.60 -3.59 -0.95
CA ARG A 172 20.63 -4.67 -1.94
C ARG A 172 21.63 -4.33 -3.06
N PRO A 173 22.72 -5.11 -3.19
CA PRO A 173 23.59 -5.03 -4.36
C PRO A 173 22.77 -5.35 -5.62
N GLY A 174 22.70 -4.43 -6.57
CA GLY A 174 21.87 -4.56 -7.79
C GLY A 174 20.42 -4.11 -7.61
N ALA A 175 20.23 -2.82 -7.36
CA ALA A 175 18.96 -2.13 -7.05
C ALA A 175 17.77 -2.36 -8.01
N HIS A 176 17.95 -3.08 -9.12
CA HIS A 176 16.93 -3.31 -10.14
C HIS A 176 15.83 -4.32 -9.76
N ALA A 177 16.00 -5.12 -8.70
CA ALA A 177 15.13 -6.27 -8.45
C ALA A 177 13.87 -6.01 -7.57
N ASP A 178 13.74 -4.86 -6.91
CA ASP A 178 12.63 -4.64 -5.94
C ASP A 178 12.04 -3.22 -5.94
N GLY A 179 12.07 -2.56 -7.10
CA GLY A 179 11.35 -1.30 -7.33
C GLY A 179 12.07 -0.01 -6.94
N VAL A 180 13.39 -0.07 -6.71
CA VAL A 180 14.24 1.12 -6.57
C VAL A 180 14.68 1.54 -7.97
N GLU A 181 13.88 2.39 -8.60
CA GLU A 181 14.14 2.86 -9.96
C GLU A 181 14.98 4.14 -9.94
N THR A 182 15.93 4.25 -10.85
CA THR A 182 16.64 5.52 -11.06
C THR A 182 15.72 6.51 -11.78
N MET A 183 15.86 7.80 -11.46
CA MET A 183 15.12 8.86 -12.16
C MET A 183 15.41 8.83 -13.67
N GLU A 184 16.63 8.47 -14.07
CA GLU A 184 17.02 8.33 -15.47
C GLU A 184 16.26 7.20 -16.17
N GLU A 185 16.12 6.03 -15.53
CA GLU A 185 15.30 4.94 -16.07
C GLU A 185 13.82 5.32 -16.16
N VAL A 186 13.27 6.03 -15.17
CA VAL A 186 11.87 6.51 -15.20
C VAL A 186 11.65 7.43 -16.40
N LEU A 187 12.57 8.39 -16.60
CA LEU A 187 12.45 9.37 -17.68
C LEU A 187 12.68 8.74 -19.06
N ALA A 188 13.59 7.78 -19.17
CA ALA A 188 13.82 7.03 -20.41
C ALA A 188 12.57 6.22 -20.80
N GLU A 189 12.00 5.47 -19.84
CA GLU A 189 10.76 4.71 -20.07
C GLU A 189 9.57 5.65 -20.36
N TYR A 190 9.52 6.83 -19.75
CA TYR A 190 8.50 7.84 -20.06
C TYR A 190 8.60 8.36 -21.48
N GLU A 191 9.80 8.73 -21.96
CA GLU A 191 9.96 9.20 -23.34
C GLU A 191 9.67 8.09 -24.36
N GLU A 192 9.92 6.83 -24.01
CA GLU A 192 9.50 5.68 -24.82
C GLU A 192 7.97 5.55 -24.85
N ILE A 193 7.29 5.50 -23.70
CA ILE A 193 5.83 5.41 -23.59
C ILE A 193 5.12 6.60 -24.25
N LYS A 194 5.71 7.79 -24.17
CA LYS A 194 5.18 8.99 -24.83
C LYS A 194 5.24 8.89 -26.35
N ARG A 195 6.21 8.15 -26.91
CA ARG A 195 6.36 7.90 -28.34
C ARG A 195 5.47 6.77 -28.83
N SER A 196 5.52 5.61 -28.18
CA SER A 196 4.92 4.36 -28.68
C SER A 196 3.77 3.81 -27.83
N GLY A 197 3.59 4.31 -26.61
CA GLY A 197 2.58 3.82 -25.67
C GLY A 197 1.16 4.28 -26.00
N THR A 198 0.20 3.54 -25.45
CA THR A 198 -1.24 3.81 -25.53
C THR A 198 -1.63 5.09 -24.79
N LEU A 199 -2.83 5.62 -25.05
CA LEU A 199 -3.34 6.80 -24.36
C LEU A 199 -3.40 6.59 -22.83
N PHE A 200 -3.74 5.38 -22.40
CA PHE A 200 -3.81 5.01 -20.99
C PHE A 200 -2.42 5.02 -20.34
N GLU A 201 -1.42 4.37 -20.95
CA GLU A 201 -0.05 4.35 -20.41
C GLU A 201 0.56 5.75 -20.31
N ARG A 202 0.28 6.61 -21.30
CA ARG A 202 0.70 8.02 -21.26
C ARG A 202 0.07 8.78 -20.11
N PHE A 203 -1.23 8.57 -19.87
CA PHE A 203 -1.94 9.17 -18.75
C PHE A 203 -1.36 8.68 -17.40
N MET A 204 -1.18 7.37 -17.23
CA MET A 204 -0.61 6.78 -16.02
C MET A 204 0.78 7.37 -15.71
N MET A 205 1.68 7.38 -16.70
CA MET A 205 3.02 7.90 -16.51
C MET A 205 3.03 9.42 -16.24
N HIS A 206 2.12 10.17 -16.87
CA HIS A 206 1.97 11.60 -16.59
C HIS A 206 1.54 11.85 -15.13
N THR A 207 0.60 11.08 -14.60
CA THR A 207 0.17 11.20 -13.19
C THR A 207 1.27 10.81 -12.21
N TYR A 208 2.05 9.77 -12.52
CA TYR A 208 3.19 9.34 -11.72
C TYR A 208 4.29 10.40 -11.64
N ILE A 209 4.72 10.95 -12.79
CA ILE A 209 5.80 11.96 -12.86
C ILE A 209 5.35 13.28 -12.26
N ASN A 210 4.17 13.78 -12.64
CA ASN A 210 3.74 15.11 -12.23
C ASN A 210 3.10 15.16 -10.84
N GLY A 211 2.51 14.05 -10.39
CA GLY A 211 1.93 13.90 -9.06
C GLY A 211 2.94 13.34 -8.07
N GLN A 212 3.22 12.04 -8.17
CA GLN A 212 3.92 11.29 -7.13
C GLN A 212 5.40 11.69 -6.98
N LEU A 213 6.15 11.81 -8.08
CA LEU A 213 7.57 12.16 -8.05
C LEU A 213 7.81 13.61 -7.62
N LYS A 214 7.12 14.59 -8.23
CA LYS A 214 7.27 16.01 -7.85
C LYS A 214 6.80 16.31 -6.44
N LEU A 215 5.73 15.67 -5.98
CA LEU A 215 5.24 15.82 -4.60
C LEU A 215 6.24 15.18 -3.62
N SER A 216 6.76 13.99 -3.96
CA SER A 216 7.82 13.34 -3.20
C SER A 216 9.07 14.22 -3.10
N GLU A 217 9.50 14.89 -4.18
CA GLU A 217 10.64 15.82 -4.17
C GLU A 217 10.38 17.05 -3.30
N LYS A 218 9.18 17.63 -3.37
CA LYS A 218 8.82 18.84 -2.63
C LYS A 218 8.72 18.63 -1.12
N PHE A 219 8.21 17.46 -0.70
CA PHE A 219 8.10 17.11 0.72
C PHE A 219 9.36 16.45 1.29
N SER A 220 10.19 15.80 0.46
CA SER A 220 11.39 15.09 0.94
C SER A 220 12.70 15.86 0.75
N GLY A 221 12.68 17.01 0.08
CA GLY A 221 13.90 17.74 -0.28
C GLY A 221 14.62 17.11 -1.49
N SER A 222 15.21 17.96 -2.33
CA SER A 222 15.89 17.57 -3.57
C SER A 222 16.98 16.53 -3.30
N GLY A 223 16.70 15.27 -3.66
CA GLY A 223 17.67 14.19 -3.56
C GLY A 223 17.21 13.05 -4.45
N ALA A 224 17.58 13.12 -5.73
CA ALA A 224 17.66 11.94 -6.57
C ALA A 224 18.35 10.82 -5.74
N LEU A 225 17.82 9.60 -5.77
CA LEU A 225 18.50 8.46 -5.19
C LEU A 225 19.83 8.31 -5.93
N ASN A 226 20.90 8.90 -5.40
CA ASN A 226 22.24 8.65 -5.87
C ASN A 226 22.58 7.22 -5.46
N LEU A 227 22.22 6.26 -6.31
CA LEU A 227 22.59 4.87 -6.17
C LEU A 227 24.11 4.80 -6.33
N ARG A 228 24.84 4.91 -5.22
CA ARG A 228 26.24 4.49 -5.17
C ARG A 228 26.29 2.98 -5.38
N GLU A 229 27.39 2.48 -5.95
CA GLU A 229 27.66 1.05 -5.92
C GLU A 229 27.67 0.57 -4.46
N VAL A 230 26.64 -0.19 -4.10
CA VAL A 230 26.50 -0.75 -2.76
C VAL A 230 27.38 -1.99 -2.68
N THR A 231 28.49 -1.86 -1.97
CA THR A 231 29.28 -3.02 -1.54
C THR A 231 28.54 -3.78 -0.45
N GLU A 232 28.74 -5.10 -0.35
CA GLU A 232 28.10 -5.91 0.69
C GLU A 232 28.42 -5.41 2.11
N GLU A 233 29.64 -4.90 2.33
CA GLU A 233 30.08 -4.33 3.61
C GLU A 233 29.31 -3.03 3.96
N SER A 234 29.12 -2.13 3.00
CA SER A 234 28.33 -0.90 3.21
C SER A 234 26.84 -1.19 3.42
N ALA A 235 26.30 -2.19 2.72
CA ALA A 235 24.93 -2.67 2.95
C ALA A 235 24.75 -3.19 4.37
N GLN A 236 25.68 -4.01 4.86
CA GLN A 236 25.60 -4.57 6.22
C GLN A 236 25.73 -3.49 7.30
N ALA A 237 26.66 -2.55 7.14
CA ALA A 237 26.80 -1.40 8.04
C ALA A 237 25.53 -0.54 8.08
N TYR A 238 24.91 -0.30 6.92
CA TYR A 238 23.65 0.44 6.83
C TYR A 238 22.49 -0.31 7.49
N ARG A 239 22.36 -1.63 7.24
CA ARG A 239 21.36 -2.48 7.92
C ARG A 239 21.54 -2.45 9.43
N ALA A 240 22.75 -2.64 9.94
CA ALA A 240 23.02 -2.65 11.38
C ALA A 240 22.59 -1.33 12.06
N ARG A 241 22.78 -0.20 11.39
CA ARG A 241 22.44 1.13 11.91
C ARG A 241 20.96 1.46 11.85
N PHE A 242 20.28 1.13 10.74
CA PHE A 242 18.93 1.66 10.46
C PHE A 242 17.80 0.62 10.52
N ARG A 243 18.11 -0.67 10.63
CA ARG A 243 17.10 -1.74 10.70
C ARG A 243 16.06 -1.53 11.82
N PRO A 244 16.42 -1.17 13.07
CA PRO A 244 15.42 -0.97 14.12
C PRO A 244 14.41 0.14 13.77
N THR A 245 14.89 1.26 13.24
CA THR A 245 14.04 2.37 12.80
C THR A 245 13.17 1.98 11.62
N MET A 246 13.72 1.25 10.64
CA MET A 246 12.96 0.76 9.48
C MET A 246 11.85 -0.22 9.90
N ARG A 247 12.12 -1.12 10.86
CA ARG A 247 11.13 -2.05 11.42
C ARG A 247 10.03 -1.33 12.20
N LEU A 248 10.34 -0.23 12.88
CA LEU A 248 9.33 0.60 13.54
C LEU A 248 8.50 1.37 12.50
N ALA A 249 9.16 1.92 11.47
CA ALA A 249 8.50 2.62 10.37
C ALA A 249 7.56 1.70 9.57
N SER A 250 7.87 0.41 9.43
CA SER A 250 6.98 -0.53 8.73
C SER A 250 5.66 -0.82 9.45
N ILE A 251 5.50 -0.38 10.70
CA ILE A 251 4.19 -0.39 11.38
C ILE A 251 3.29 0.72 10.79
N LEU A 252 3.86 1.81 10.28
CA LEU A 252 3.13 2.94 9.68
C LEU A 252 2.80 2.75 8.19
N GLY A 253 3.02 1.55 7.65
CA GLY A 253 2.70 1.26 6.25
C GLY A 253 1.19 1.19 5.98
N LEU A 254 0.85 1.11 4.69
CA LEU A 254 -0.53 1.08 4.21
C LEU A 254 -1.32 -0.11 4.78
N GLY A 255 -0.71 -1.29 4.87
CA GLY A 255 -1.34 -2.50 5.36
C GLY A 255 -1.84 -2.38 6.80
N THR A 256 -1.05 -1.77 7.68
CA THR A 256 -1.49 -1.52 9.05
C THR A 256 -2.65 -0.52 9.09
N HIS A 257 -2.59 0.56 8.31
CA HIS A 257 -3.68 1.53 8.24
C HIS A 257 -4.98 0.89 7.76
N MET A 258 -4.90 0.08 6.69
CA MET A 258 -6.05 -0.67 6.17
C MET A 258 -6.68 -1.57 7.23
N PHE A 259 -5.85 -2.26 8.02
CA PHE A 259 -6.32 -3.10 9.13
C PHE A 259 -7.16 -2.35 10.16
N PHE A 260 -6.70 -1.16 10.55
CA PHE A 260 -7.46 -0.32 11.46
C PHE A 260 -8.73 0.28 10.82
N ILE A 261 -8.71 0.57 9.52
CA ILE A 261 -9.87 1.15 8.79
C ILE A 261 -10.99 0.13 8.67
N TYR A 262 -10.76 -1.02 8.02
CA TYR A 262 -11.83 -2.02 7.89
C TYR A 262 -12.19 -2.61 9.25
N GLY A 263 -11.26 -2.67 10.21
CA GLY A 263 -11.57 -3.06 11.59
C GLY A 263 -12.49 -2.05 12.28
N GLY A 264 -12.22 -0.76 12.14
CA GLY A 264 -13.05 0.32 12.68
C GLY A 264 -14.45 0.36 12.06
N VAL A 265 -14.57 0.13 10.74
CA VAL A 265 -15.86 0.01 10.06
C VAL A 265 -16.58 -1.27 10.46
N LEU A 266 -15.89 -2.40 10.58
CA LEU A 266 -16.48 -3.65 11.07
C LEU A 266 -17.10 -3.43 12.45
N LEU A 267 -16.41 -2.71 13.34
CA LEU A 267 -16.92 -2.37 14.67
C LEU A 267 -18.19 -1.51 14.65
N LEU A 268 -18.49 -0.78 13.58
CA LEU A 268 -19.76 -0.04 13.46
C LEU A 268 -20.99 -0.97 13.48
N GLY A 269 -20.84 -2.23 13.07
CA GLY A 269 -21.90 -3.23 13.22
C GLY A 269 -22.29 -3.54 14.67
N TRP A 270 -21.48 -3.12 15.64
CA TRP A 270 -21.72 -3.31 17.08
C TRP A 270 -21.69 -2.01 17.90
N SER A 271 -20.90 -1.02 17.48
CA SER A 271 -20.70 0.24 18.19
C SER A 271 -20.44 1.38 17.21
N GLN A 272 -21.28 2.41 17.27
CA GLN A 272 -21.16 3.65 16.49
C GLN A 272 -19.82 4.40 16.66
N TRP A 273 -19.03 4.05 17.69
CA TRP A 273 -17.73 4.66 17.96
C TRP A 273 -16.56 3.97 17.25
N GLY A 274 -16.79 2.87 16.53
CA GLY A 274 -15.74 2.05 15.91
C GLY A 274 -14.78 2.86 15.03
N THR A 275 -15.31 3.65 14.09
CA THR A 275 -14.49 4.47 13.18
C THR A 275 -13.79 5.61 13.91
N VAL A 276 -14.45 6.28 14.87
CA VAL A 276 -13.85 7.35 15.68
C VAL A 276 -12.69 6.81 16.53
N ALA A 277 -12.86 5.65 17.16
CA ALA A 277 -11.81 5.01 17.96
C ALA A 277 -10.55 4.75 17.11
N THR A 278 -10.72 4.29 15.88
CA THR A 278 -9.60 4.16 14.92
C THR A 278 -8.92 5.50 14.64
N GLN A 279 -9.67 6.58 14.41
CA GLN A 279 -9.07 7.90 14.16
C GLN A 279 -8.31 8.43 15.39
N VAL A 280 -8.81 8.16 16.60
CA VAL A 280 -8.11 8.50 17.84
C VAL A 280 -6.77 7.75 17.92
N VAL A 281 -6.72 6.47 17.57
CA VAL A 281 -5.45 5.71 17.54
C VAL A 281 -4.47 6.35 16.56
N PHE A 282 -4.93 6.73 15.36
CA PHE A 282 -4.05 7.39 14.38
C PHE A 282 -3.48 8.71 14.92
N VAL A 283 -4.31 9.54 15.56
CA VAL A 283 -3.86 10.84 16.09
C VAL A 283 -2.98 10.71 17.32
N THR A 284 -3.31 9.81 18.24
CA THR A 284 -2.65 9.72 19.56
C THR A 284 -1.43 8.80 19.57
N LEU A 285 -1.37 7.81 18.68
CA LEU A 285 -0.28 6.85 18.62
C LEU A 285 0.54 6.99 17.35
N PHE A 286 -0.11 6.98 16.18
CA PHE A 286 0.63 6.89 14.92
C PHE A 286 1.32 8.21 14.57
N ILE A 287 0.64 9.36 14.74
CA ILE A 287 1.25 10.68 14.48
C ILE A 287 2.46 10.91 15.40
N PRO A 288 2.41 10.73 16.73
CA PRO A 288 3.60 10.88 17.57
C PRO A 288 4.72 9.91 17.21
N MET A 289 4.40 8.64 16.94
CA MET A 289 5.38 7.66 16.50
C MET A 289 6.07 8.09 15.20
N PHE A 290 5.30 8.60 14.25
CA PHE A 290 5.82 9.16 13.00
C PHE A 290 6.74 10.36 13.23
N LEU A 291 6.38 11.28 14.14
CA LEU A 291 7.22 12.43 14.48
C LEU A 291 8.55 12.01 15.13
N VAL A 292 8.57 10.93 15.92
CA VAL A 292 9.81 10.36 16.48
C VAL A 292 10.66 9.75 15.36
N ILE A 293 10.06 8.94 14.49
CA ILE A 293 10.76 8.26 13.40
C ILE A 293 11.34 9.27 12.41
N SER A 294 10.57 10.28 12.01
CA SER A 294 11.01 11.30 11.04
C SER A 294 12.16 12.17 11.56
N ARG A 295 12.31 12.32 12.88
CA ARG A 295 13.47 12.98 13.51
C ARG A 295 14.73 12.14 13.48
N ILE A 296 14.59 10.81 13.48
CA ILE A 296 15.71 9.90 13.27
C ILE A 296 16.05 9.98 11.78
N LYS A 297 17.17 10.63 11.44
CA LYS A 297 17.60 10.99 10.07
C LYS A 297 17.86 9.81 9.12
N VAL A 298 17.00 8.80 9.06
CA VAL A 298 17.01 7.75 8.02
C VAL A 298 16.85 8.38 6.64
N MET A 299 16.13 9.51 6.56
CA MET A 299 15.78 10.18 5.29
C MET A 299 16.84 11.13 4.74
N ASN A 300 17.77 11.62 5.58
CA ASN A 300 18.72 12.68 5.20
C ASN A 300 20.19 12.28 5.31
N GLN A 301 20.50 11.04 5.68
CA GLN A 301 21.88 10.56 5.74
C GLN A 301 22.05 9.43 4.73
N ALA A 302 22.22 9.82 3.46
CA ALA A 302 23.22 9.14 2.66
C ALA A 302 24.58 9.35 3.38
N PRO A 303 25.39 8.30 3.60
CA PRO A 303 26.76 8.49 4.07
C PRO A 303 27.57 9.33 3.09
#